data_AF-A0A085ZQF2-F1
#
_entry.id   AF-A0A085ZQF2-F1
#
_cell.length_a   1.000
_cell.length_b   1.000
_cell.length_c   1.000
_cell.angle_alpha   90.00
_cell.angle_beta   90.00
_cell.angle_gamma   90.00
#
_symmetry.space_group_name_H-M   'P 1'
#
loop_
_entity.id
_entity.type
_entity.pdbx_description
1 polymer ?
#
loop_
_entity_poly.entity_id
_entity_poly.type
_entity_poly.pdbx_seq_one_letter_code
_entity_poly.pdbx_strand_id
1 'polypeptide(L)'
;MEFNENSRKSYMPIEPDIHEQLNWDYDLIVSCLEYIRNEIPHILKIDSDKVEVFLVSFYNFLGQHYPAIGIRNKPDLKENIELDFFEIEEKVENWLTNLGIENLKQKAKDIKVIDWKTLEILKEYPKF
;
A
#
# COMPACT_ATOMS: atom_id res chain seq x y z
N MET A 1 -11.38 22.28 -13.95
CA MET A 1 -10.37 21.29 -13.55
C MET A 1 -10.91 20.60 -12.33
N GLU A 2 -11.38 19.36 -12.48
CA GLU A 2 -11.66 18.52 -11.31
C GLU A 2 -10.36 18.42 -10.52
N PHE A 3 -10.39 18.88 -9.27
CA PHE A 3 -9.28 18.66 -8.36
C PHE A 3 -9.19 17.15 -8.20
N ASN A 4 -8.14 16.55 -8.75
CA ASN A 4 -7.78 15.17 -8.41
C ASN A 4 -7.60 15.18 -6.91
N GLU A 5 -8.53 14.61 -6.14
CA GLU A 5 -8.50 14.64 -4.69
C GLU A 5 -7.13 14.11 -4.17
N ASN A 6 -6.40 13.33 -4.99
CA ASN A 6 -5.16 12.67 -4.60
C ASN A 6 -4.06 13.70 -4.37
N SER A 7 -4.17 14.86 -5.02
CA SER A 7 -3.26 15.99 -4.86
C SER A 7 -3.27 16.62 -3.46
N ARG A 8 -4.24 16.25 -2.61
CA ARG A 8 -4.32 16.70 -1.21
C ARG A 8 -3.76 15.69 -0.20
N LYS A 9 -3.35 14.51 -0.66
CA LYS A 9 -2.88 13.43 0.22
C LYS A 9 -1.45 13.72 0.67
N SER A 10 -1.19 13.61 1.98
CA SER A 10 0.11 13.84 2.60
C SER A 10 1.04 12.62 2.52
N TYR A 11 0.84 11.77 1.52
CA TYR A 11 1.52 10.48 1.37
C TYR A 11 1.73 10.14 -0.10
N MET A 12 2.70 9.28 -0.35
CA MET A 12 2.96 8.68 -1.65
C MET A 12 2.18 7.36 -1.76
N PRO A 13 1.38 7.15 -2.82
CA PRO A 13 0.75 5.86 -3.06
C PRO A 13 1.80 4.84 -3.53
N ILE A 14 1.60 3.59 -3.15
CA ILE A 14 2.29 2.43 -3.70
C ILE A 14 1.20 1.52 -4.25
N GLU A 15 1.28 1.19 -5.53
CA GLU A 15 0.22 0.51 -6.28
C GLU A 15 0.72 -0.81 -6.88
N PRO A 16 0.93 -1.86 -6.06
CA PRO A 16 1.35 -3.17 -6.53
C PRO A 16 0.48 -3.71 -7.66
N ASP A 17 1.09 -4.24 -8.73
CA ASP A 17 0.36 -4.83 -9.86
C ASP A 17 -0.21 -6.22 -9.52
N ILE A 18 -1.20 -6.25 -8.62
CA ILE A 18 -1.84 -7.49 -8.13
C ILE A 18 -3.34 -7.53 -8.40
N HIS A 19 -4.00 -6.42 -8.72
CA HIS A 19 -5.47 -6.36 -8.80
C HIS A 19 -6.04 -7.26 -9.90
N GLU A 20 -5.46 -7.22 -11.10
CA GLU A 20 -5.89 -8.11 -12.19
C GLU A 20 -5.55 -9.58 -11.88
N GLN A 21 -4.36 -9.83 -11.33
CA GLN A 21 -3.90 -11.19 -10.98
C GLN A 21 -4.79 -11.84 -9.90
N LEU A 22 -5.42 -11.02 -9.06
CA LEU A 22 -6.34 -11.44 -8.00
C LEU A 22 -7.82 -11.32 -8.41
N ASN A 23 -8.11 -11.14 -9.70
CA ASN A 23 -9.47 -11.02 -10.25
C ASN A 23 -10.31 -9.93 -9.57
N TRP A 24 -9.69 -8.84 -9.13
CA TRP A 24 -10.36 -7.74 -8.45
C TRP A 24 -11.11 -8.13 -7.17
N ASP A 25 -10.73 -9.24 -6.52
CA ASP A 25 -11.23 -9.61 -5.19
C ASP A 25 -10.61 -8.66 -4.16
N TYR A 26 -11.32 -7.57 -3.83
CA TYR A 26 -10.78 -6.52 -2.97
C TYR A 26 -10.50 -6.96 -1.53
N ASP A 27 -11.22 -7.94 -0.99
CA ASP A 27 -10.94 -8.44 0.36
C ASP A 27 -9.63 -9.25 0.38
N LEU A 28 -9.41 -10.05 -0.66
CA LEU A 28 -8.14 -10.74 -0.86
C LEU A 28 -7.00 -9.74 -1.14
N ILE A 29 -7.23 -8.73 -1.97
CA ILE A 29 -6.24 -7.69 -2.27
C ILE A 29 -5.87 -6.93 -1.00
N VAL A 30 -6.83 -6.54 -0.15
CA VAL A 30 -6.56 -5.90 1.14
C VAL A 30 -5.67 -6.78 2.03
N SER A 31 -5.94 -8.08 2.07
CA SER A 31 -5.10 -9.05 2.82
C SER A 31 -3.68 -9.18 2.24
N CYS A 32 -3.54 -9.17 0.92
CA CYS A 32 -2.25 -9.18 0.25
C CYS A 32 -1.48 -7.87 0.48
N LEU A 33 -2.13 -6.72 0.38
CA LEU A 33 -1.53 -5.42 0.64
C LEU A 33 -1.14 -5.26 2.11
N GLU A 34 -1.88 -5.86 3.05
CA GLU A 34 -1.48 -5.94 4.45
C GLU A 34 -0.16 -6.70 4.62
N TYR A 35 0.03 -7.81 3.90
CA TYR A 35 1.31 -8.50 3.91
C TYR A 35 2.41 -7.61 3.31
N ILE A 36 2.19 -7.05 2.12
CA ILE A 36 3.18 -6.23 1.41
C ILE A 36 3.58 -5.02 2.26
N ARG A 37 2.63 -4.29 2.85
CA ARG A 37 2.92 -3.10 3.66
C ARG A 37 3.76 -3.43 4.90
N ASN A 38 3.65 -4.65 5.43
CA ASN A 38 4.46 -5.10 6.55
C ASN A 38 5.91 -5.40 6.14
N GLU A 39 6.14 -5.75 4.89
CA GLU A 39 7.45 -6.02 4.31
C GLU A 39 8.13 -4.75 3.73
N ILE A 40 7.39 -3.68 3.47
CA ILE A 40 7.92 -2.45 2.85
C ILE A 40 9.21 -1.92 3.50
N PRO A 41 9.33 -1.77 4.84
CA PRO A 41 10.59 -1.33 5.44
C PRO A 41 11.78 -2.22 5.08
N HIS A 42 11.55 -3.54 5.01
CA HIS A 42 12.56 -4.51 4.61
C HIS A 42 12.89 -4.41 3.11
N ILE A 43 11.87 -4.32 2.24
CA ILE A 43 12.00 -4.16 0.78
C ILE A 43 12.83 -2.92 0.45
N LEU A 44 12.52 -1.79 1.10
CA LEU A 44 13.16 -0.51 0.84
C LEU A 44 14.49 -0.34 1.59
N LYS A 45 14.79 -1.23 2.55
CA LYS A 45 15.95 -1.13 3.48
C LYS A 45 15.94 0.18 4.26
N ILE A 46 14.76 0.60 4.69
CA ILE A 46 14.55 1.80 5.50
C ILE A 46 14.20 1.41 6.93
N ASP A 47 14.52 2.31 7.86
CA ASP A 47 14.13 2.17 9.25
C ASP A 47 12.60 2.32 9.39
N SER A 48 11.93 1.29 9.91
CA SER A 48 10.48 1.30 10.15
C SER A 48 10.04 2.39 11.11
N ASP A 49 10.95 2.91 11.94
CA ASP A 49 10.66 4.02 12.83
C ASP A 49 10.62 5.37 12.11
N LYS A 50 11.05 5.45 10.85
CA LYS A 50 11.06 6.68 10.05
C LYS A 50 9.88 6.83 9.09
N VAL A 51 9.05 5.80 8.93
CA VAL A 51 7.90 5.88 8.02
C VAL A 51 6.64 5.36 8.65
N GLU A 52 5.52 5.88 8.17
CA GLU A 52 4.22 5.26 8.33
C GLU A 52 3.85 4.62 7.00
N VAL A 53 3.50 3.34 7.08
CA VAL A 53 2.97 2.57 5.95
C VAL A 53 1.59 2.10 6.34
N PHE A 54 0.59 2.40 5.53
CA PHE A 54 -0.82 2.18 5.85
C PHE A 54 -1.61 1.75 4.62
N LEU A 55 -2.77 1.14 4.83
CA LEU A 55 -3.68 0.81 3.73
C LEU A 55 -4.53 2.02 3.41
N VAL A 56 -4.87 2.20 2.14
CA VAL A 56 -5.69 3.34 1.69
C VAL A 56 -6.76 2.90 0.71
N SER A 57 -7.92 3.57 0.79
CA SER A 57 -8.91 3.59 -0.28
C SER A 57 -8.49 4.68 -1.28
N PHE A 58 -7.72 4.28 -2.28
CA PHE A 58 -7.30 5.19 -3.36
C PHE A 58 -8.42 5.37 -4.38
N TYR A 59 -8.24 6.24 -5.38
CA TYR A 59 -9.16 6.35 -6.51
C TYR A 59 -8.42 6.61 -7.80
N ASN A 60 -8.96 6.03 -8.85
CA ASN A 60 -8.46 6.20 -10.19
C ASN A 60 -9.00 7.51 -10.81
N PHE A 61 -8.56 7.80 -12.02
CA PHE A 61 -9.01 8.99 -12.76
C PHE A 61 -10.53 9.00 -13.09
N LEU A 62 -11.22 7.86 -12.94
CA LEU A 62 -12.67 7.74 -13.09
C LEU A 62 -13.42 7.91 -11.76
N GLY A 63 -12.71 8.20 -10.67
CA GLY A 63 -13.28 8.33 -9.32
C GLY A 63 -13.68 6.99 -8.67
N GLN A 64 -13.27 5.86 -9.24
CA GLN A 64 -13.54 4.54 -8.65
C GLN A 64 -12.52 4.24 -7.56
N HIS A 65 -13.01 3.78 -6.41
CA HIS A 65 -12.14 3.42 -5.30
C HIS A 65 -11.53 2.03 -5.45
N TYR A 66 -10.29 1.89 -4.99
CA TYR A 66 -9.60 0.60 -4.89
C TYR A 66 -8.60 0.61 -3.72
N PRO A 67 -8.27 -0.56 -3.17
CA PRO A 67 -7.28 -0.67 -2.11
C PRO A 67 -5.87 -0.48 -2.68
N ALA A 68 -5.06 0.31 -1.99
CA ALA A 68 -3.63 0.51 -2.25
C ALA A 68 -2.88 0.69 -0.93
N ILE A 69 -1.58 0.98 -1.02
CA ILE A 69 -0.75 1.30 0.14
C ILE A 69 -0.38 2.79 0.10
N GLY A 70 -0.38 3.46 1.25
CA GLY A 70 0.20 4.78 1.43
C GLY A 70 1.49 4.70 2.24
N ILE A 71 2.50 5.47 1.86
CA ILE A 71 3.74 5.67 2.63
C ILE A 71 4.00 7.16 2.86
N ARG A 72 4.41 7.53 4.07
CA ARG A 72 4.89 8.88 4.39
C ARG A 72 5.95 8.87 5.49
N ASN A 73 6.71 9.95 5.59
CA ASN A 73 7.57 10.21 6.75
C ASN A 73 6.70 10.35 8.02
N LYS A 74 7.18 9.81 9.15
CA LYS A 74 6.52 10.09 10.44
C LYS A 74 6.59 11.59 10.76
N PRO A 75 5.52 12.20 11.29
CA PRO A 75 5.43 13.65 11.49
C PRO A 75 6.47 14.22 12.46
N ASP A 76 6.92 13.43 13.44
CA ASP A 76 7.81 13.90 14.52
C ASP A 76 9.31 13.65 14.26
N LEU A 77 9.69 13.37 13.01
CA LEU A 77 11.09 13.12 12.67
C LEU A 77 11.90 14.40 12.61
N LYS A 78 13.11 14.35 13.20
CA LYS A 78 14.10 15.44 13.08
C LYS A 78 14.64 15.58 11.67
N GLU A 79 14.69 14.47 10.92
CA GLU A 79 15.15 14.39 9.54
C GLU A 79 14.21 13.49 8.75
N ASN A 80 13.69 14.00 7.63
CA ASN A 80 12.88 13.22 6.70
C ASN A 80 13.76 12.29 5.88
N ILE A 81 13.25 11.10 5.56
CA ILE A 81 13.83 10.29 4.50
C ILE A 81 13.28 10.72 3.15
N GLU A 82 14.14 10.65 2.13
CA GLU A 82 13.74 10.82 0.75
C GLU A 82 12.99 9.57 0.29
N LEU A 83 11.75 9.76 -0.14
CA LEU A 83 10.91 8.71 -0.72
C LEU A 83 10.84 9.00 -2.23
N ASP A 84 11.61 8.26 -3.02
CA ASP A 84 11.54 8.33 -4.48
C ASP A 84 10.49 7.35 -5.01
N PHE A 85 9.53 7.87 -5.76
CA PHE A 85 8.42 7.09 -6.28
C PHE A 85 8.88 5.95 -7.19
N PHE A 86 9.81 6.23 -8.12
CA PHE A 86 10.25 5.25 -9.10
C PHE A 86 11.07 4.14 -8.42
N GLU A 87 11.93 4.49 -7.46
CA GLU A 87 12.72 3.52 -6.71
C GLU A 87 11.84 2.61 -5.84
N ILE A 88 10.79 3.16 -5.21
CA ILE A 88 9.87 2.40 -4.37
C ILE A 88 9.07 1.41 -5.22
N GLU A 89 8.45 1.88 -6.30
CA GLU A 89 7.69 1.04 -7.23
C GLU A 89 8.58 -0.10 -7.79
N GLU A 90 9.78 0.23 -8.28
CA GLU A 90 10.71 -0.77 -8.82
C GLU A 90 11.07 -1.84 -7.77
N LYS A 91 11.39 -1.45 -6.54
CA LYS A 91 11.77 -2.41 -5.49
C LYS A 91 10.60 -3.30 -5.07
N VAL A 92 9.40 -2.73 -4.95
CA VAL A 92 8.19 -3.48 -4.58
C VAL A 92 7.84 -4.48 -5.67
N GLU A 93 7.83 -4.07 -6.94
CA GLU A 93 7.54 -4.94 -8.08
C GLU A 93 8.57 -6.06 -8.26
N ASN A 94 9.86 -5.73 -8.10
CA ASN A 94 10.92 -6.75 -8.13
C ASN A 94 10.77 -7.76 -6.98
N TRP A 95 10.42 -7.31 -5.78
CA TRP A 95 10.18 -8.21 -4.65
C TRP A 95 8.95 -9.09 -4.89
N LEU A 96 7.86 -8.53 -5.41
CA LEU A 96 6.63 -9.26 -5.76
C LEU A 96 6.87 -10.31 -6.83
N THR A 97 7.62 -9.96 -7.88
CA THR A 97 8.01 -10.89 -8.94
C THR A 97 8.77 -12.09 -8.39
N ASN A 98 9.70 -11.86 -7.45
CA ASN A 98 10.46 -12.93 -6.80
C ASN A 98 9.62 -13.77 -5.83
N LEU A 99 8.68 -13.15 -5.11
CA LEU A 99 7.77 -13.86 -4.21
C LEU A 99 6.77 -14.73 -4.99
N GLY A 100 6.16 -14.17 -6.03
CA GLY A 100 5.10 -14.78 -6.83
C GLY A 100 3.71 -14.69 -6.19
N ILE A 101 2.69 -14.50 -7.03
CA ILE A 101 1.31 -14.23 -6.60
C ILE A 101 0.71 -15.34 -5.73
N GLU A 102 1.00 -16.61 -6.01
CA GLU A 102 0.46 -17.72 -5.24
C GLU A 102 1.06 -17.80 -3.83
N ASN A 103 2.35 -17.47 -3.67
CA ASN A 103 2.97 -17.40 -2.36
C ASN A 103 2.43 -16.19 -1.57
N LEU A 104 2.24 -15.05 -2.24
CA LEU A 104 1.61 -13.87 -1.63
C LEU A 104 0.22 -14.22 -1.08
N LYS A 105 -0.63 -14.87 -1.88
CA LYS A 105 -1.96 -15.33 -1.44
C LYS A 105 -1.88 -16.27 -0.24
N GLN A 106 -0.91 -17.19 -0.23
CA GLN A 106 -0.71 -18.08 0.92
C GLN A 106 -0.30 -17.31 2.19
N LYS A 107 0.62 -16.35 2.07
CA LYS A 107 1.07 -15.52 3.20
C LYS A 107 -0.04 -14.62 3.73
N ALA A 108 -0.92 -14.15 2.86
CA ALA A 108 -2.04 -13.28 3.22
C ALA A 108 -3.18 -13.99 3.98
N LYS A 109 -3.34 -15.32 3.84
CA LYS A 109 -4.47 -16.07 4.43
C LYS A 109 -4.57 -15.97 5.95
N ASP A 110 -3.43 -15.92 6.63
CA ASP A 110 -3.38 -15.94 8.10
C ASP A 110 -3.34 -14.54 8.70
N ILE A 111 -3.36 -13.50 7.86
CA ILE A 111 -3.26 -12.12 8.30
C ILE A 111 -4.65 -11.60 8.66
N LYS A 112 -4.80 -11.20 9.92
CA LYS A 112 -6.00 -10.52 10.38
C LYS A 112 -5.95 -9.05 9.95
N VAL A 113 -6.75 -8.70 8.96
CA VAL A 113 -6.96 -7.32 8.49
C VAL A 113 -8.46 -7.03 8.36
N ILE A 114 -8.80 -5.74 8.23
CA ILE A 114 -10.16 -5.30 7.90
C ILE A 114 -10.55 -5.72 6.48
N ASP A 115 -11.85 -5.78 6.21
CA ASP A 115 -12.37 -5.98 4.85
C ASP A 115 -12.28 -4.69 4.01
N TRP A 116 -12.47 -4.83 2.69
CA TRP A 116 -12.43 -3.72 1.74
C TRP A 116 -13.46 -2.64 2.07
N LYS A 117 -14.68 -3.04 2.41
CA LYS A 117 -15.77 -2.10 2.70
C LYS A 117 -15.43 -1.21 3.90
N THR A 118 -14.79 -1.78 4.91
CA THR A 118 -14.30 -1.07 6.09
C THR A 118 -13.19 -0.10 5.70
N LEU A 119 -12.24 -0.53 4.86
CA LEU A 119 -11.16 0.34 4.36
C LEU A 119 -11.72 1.50 3.53
N GLU A 120 -12.69 1.23 2.66
CA GLU A 120 -13.35 2.24 1.82
C GLU A 120 -14.03 3.33 2.64
N ILE A 121 -14.62 2.97 3.79
CA ILE A 121 -15.24 3.92 4.73
C ILE A 121 -14.16 4.71 5.49
N LEU A 122 -13.13 4.02 6.02
CA LEU A 122 -12.08 4.65 6.82
C LEU A 122 -11.15 5.54 6.00
N LYS A 123 -11.04 5.31 4.69
CA LYS A 123 -10.11 5.95 3.73
C LYS A 123 -8.63 5.64 3.97
N GLU A 124 -8.18 5.62 5.22
CA GLU A 124 -6.85 5.21 5.65
C GLU A 124 -6.97 4.24 6.82
N TYR A 125 -6.15 3.17 6.83
CA TYR A 125 -6.10 2.20 7.91
C TYR A 125 -4.64 1.98 8.34
N PRO A 126 -4.25 2.42 9.55
CA PRO A 126 -2.86 2.36 10.00
C PRO A 126 -2.42 0.92 10.29
N LYS A 127 -1.11 0.77 10.52
CA LYS A 127 -0.54 -0.44 11.13
C LYS A 127 -0.68 -0.34 12.66
N PHE A 128 -1.20 -1.38 13.30
CA PHE A 128 -1.33 -1.48 14.76
C PHE A 128 -0.07 -2.09 15.41
#